data_AF-A0A7V2TQN5-F1
#
_entry.id   AF-A0A7V2TQN5-F1
#
_cell.length_a   1.000
_cell.length_b   1.000
_cell.length_c   1.000
_cell.angle_alpha   90.00
_cell.angle_beta   90.00
_cell.angle_gamma   90.00
#
_symmetry.space_group_name_H-M   'P 1'
#
loop_
_entity.id
_entity.type
_entity.pdbx_description
1 polymer ?
#
loop_
_entity_poly.entity_id
_entity_poly.type
_entity_poly.pdbx_seq_one_letter_code
_entity_poly.pdbx_strand_id
1 'polypeptide(L)'
;MAGNFGYSVTWAGWIFAACVPGLCSLALVPWVVSKIYPPEIRRTPEAAAFATAELEKMGPMSRQEKILLAVFVSVCGAWATSSWTGLDITVAAVTEAFAQRFGAMLGGLEWFALLAAALLVFYYAHYLFASITAHLLALYAPFLALLAAKGAPLGLVVFSFACFANLSAGLTNYGTTPSPMYYAQGYVAFRDWWRVGFVVSLCHLALWGSVGFAWWKLIGLW
;
A
#
# COMPACT_ATOMS: atom_id res chain seq x y z
N MET A 1 12.50 -4.17 12.16
CA MET A 1 12.93 -2.74 12.10
C MET A 1 12.27 -1.87 13.16
N ALA A 2 10.93 -1.79 13.28
CA ALA A 2 10.27 -1.01 14.35
C ALA A 2 10.57 -1.51 15.77
N GLY A 3 10.68 -2.84 15.96
CA GLY A 3 11.05 -3.45 17.24
C GLY A 3 12.42 -3.01 17.78
N ASN A 4 13.34 -2.61 16.88
CA ASN A 4 14.66 -2.09 17.28
C ASN A 4 14.55 -0.71 17.96
N PHE A 5 13.42 -0.03 17.79
CA PHE A 5 13.07 1.24 18.44
C PHE A 5 12.09 1.05 19.61
N GLY A 6 11.89 -0.19 20.08
CA GLY A 6 10.98 -0.49 21.18
C GLY A 6 9.49 -0.44 20.83
N TYR A 7 9.14 -0.39 19.54
CA TYR A 7 7.74 -0.36 19.09
C TYR A 7 7.35 -1.67 18.40
N SER A 8 6.41 -2.40 18.97
CA SER A 8 5.89 -3.65 18.39
C SER A 8 4.60 -3.38 17.61
N VAL A 9 4.62 -3.75 16.33
CA VAL A 9 3.40 -3.74 15.49
C VAL A 9 2.71 -5.08 15.64
N THR A 10 1.51 -5.09 16.19
CA THR A 10 0.68 -6.28 16.28
C THR A 10 -0.31 -6.34 15.12
N TRP A 11 -0.79 -7.54 14.79
CA TRP A 11 -1.80 -7.72 13.76
C TRP A 11 -3.10 -6.96 14.07
N ALA A 12 -3.54 -6.99 15.33
CA ALA A 12 -4.70 -6.22 15.78
C ALA A 12 -4.46 -4.71 15.65
N GLY A 13 -3.27 -4.23 16.07
CA GLY A 13 -2.88 -2.82 15.91
C GLY A 13 -2.90 -2.38 14.45
N TRP A 14 -2.45 -3.23 13.53
CA TRP A 14 -2.52 -2.97 12.09
C TRP A 14 -3.96 -2.81 11.58
N ILE A 15 -4.86 -3.72 11.96
CA ILE A 15 -6.26 -3.65 11.56
C ILE A 15 -6.94 -2.41 12.12
N PHE A 16 -6.76 -2.12 13.41
CA PHE A 16 -7.37 -0.95 14.03
C PHE A 16 -6.81 0.35 13.44
N ALA A 17 -5.51 0.42 13.14
CA ALA A 17 -4.93 1.58 12.47
C ALA A 17 -5.51 1.77 11.06
N ALA A 18 -5.71 0.68 10.31
CA ALA A 18 -6.12 0.74 8.91
C ALA A 18 -7.63 0.80 8.68
N CYS A 19 -8.47 0.37 9.62
CA CYS A 19 -9.90 0.13 9.35
C CYS A 19 -10.67 1.38 8.88
N VAL A 20 -10.61 2.48 9.64
CA VAL A 20 -11.34 3.71 9.32
C VAL A 20 -10.80 4.38 8.05
N PRO A 21 -9.51 4.74 7.94
CA PRO A 21 -8.99 5.33 6.71
C PRO A 21 -9.09 4.37 5.51
N GLY A 22 -8.96 3.07 5.73
CA GLY A 22 -9.14 2.03 4.70
C GLY A 22 -10.56 1.97 4.15
N LEU A 23 -11.58 1.98 5.00
CA LEU A 23 -12.99 2.04 4.58
C LEU A 23 -13.30 3.33 3.82
N CYS A 24 -12.77 4.46 4.28
CA CYS A 24 -12.91 5.72 3.55
C CYS A 24 -12.22 5.63 2.16
N SER A 25 -11.05 5.00 2.08
CA SER A 25 -10.32 4.80 0.82
C SER A 25 -11.08 3.88 -0.13
N LEU A 26 -11.73 2.82 0.38
CA LEU A 26 -12.55 1.90 -0.40
C LEU A 26 -13.77 2.58 -1.04
N ALA A 27 -14.29 3.65 -0.43
CA ALA A 27 -15.35 4.45 -1.04
C ALA A 27 -14.78 5.53 -1.99
N LEU A 28 -13.75 6.26 -1.53
CA LEU A 28 -13.21 7.41 -2.25
C LEU A 28 -12.50 7.02 -3.53
N VAL A 29 -11.63 6.00 -3.50
CA VAL A 29 -10.77 5.66 -4.64
C VAL A 29 -11.59 5.17 -5.85
N PRO A 30 -12.53 4.21 -5.71
CA PRO A 30 -13.37 3.82 -6.84
C PRO A 30 -14.21 4.97 -7.37
N TRP A 31 -14.71 5.85 -6.49
CA TRP A 31 -15.45 7.04 -6.89
C TRP A 31 -14.58 7.99 -7.73
N VAL A 32 -13.37 8.32 -7.28
CA VAL A 32 -12.41 9.17 -8.01
C VAL A 32 -12.05 8.55 -9.37
N VAL A 33 -11.69 7.27 -9.39
CA VAL A 33 -11.33 6.56 -10.62
C VAL A 33 -12.50 6.55 -11.60
N SER A 34 -13.73 6.29 -11.15
CA SER A 34 -14.92 6.30 -12.02
C SER A 34 -15.23 7.66 -12.64
N LYS A 35 -14.76 8.76 -12.02
CA LYS A 35 -14.92 10.12 -12.54
C LYS A 35 -13.83 10.49 -13.55
N ILE A 36 -12.59 10.07 -13.30
CA ILE A 36 -11.43 10.39 -14.15
C ILE A 36 -11.35 9.46 -15.36
N TYR A 37 -11.66 8.18 -15.15
CA TYR A 37 -11.61 7.13 -16.15
C TYR A 37 -12.94 6.35 -16.14
N PRO A 38 -14.03 6.98 -16.64
CA PRO A 38 -15.34 6.35 -16.61
C PRO A 38 -15.39 5.10 -17.49
N PRO A 39 -16.05 4.02 -17.04
CA PRO A 39 -16.23 2.85 -17.88
C PRO A 39 -17.14 3.18 -19.07
N GLU A 40 -16.78 2.69 -20.26
CA GLU A 40 -17.54 2.86 -21.49
C GLU A 40 -18.92 2.19 -21.39
N ILE A 41 -18.98 1.00 -20.79
CA ILE A 41 -20.22 0.26 -20.57
C ILE A 41 -20.63 0.38 -19.11
N ARG A 42 -21.74 1.09 -18.86
CA ARG A 42 -22.29 1.33 -17.52
C ARG A 42 -23.50 0.46 -17.18
N ARG A 43 -24.12 -0.14 -18.20
CA ARG A 43 -25.30 -0.99 -18.06
C ARG A 43 -25.14 -2.20 -18.96
N THR A 44 -25.14 -3.37 -18.35
CA THR A 44 -25.16 -4.67 -19.02
C THR A 44 -26.39 -5.43 -18.52
N PRO A 45 -27.61 -5.06 -18.99
CA PRO A 45 -28.86 -5.64 -18.48
C PRO A 45 -28.93 -7.16 -18.66
N GLU A 46 -28.22 -7.69 -19.66
CA GLU A 46 -28.14 -9.13 -19.93
C GLU A 46 -26.94 -9.82 -19.26
N ALA A 47 -26.10 -9.13 -18.47
CA ALA A 47 -24.91 -9.74 -17.88
C ALA A 47 -25.23 -10.95 -16.99
N ALA A 48 -26.32 -10.88 -16.22
CA ALA A 48 -26.75 -12.01 -15.40
C ALA A 48 -27.20 -13.19 -16.27
N ALA A 49 -28.03 -12.94 -17.29
CA ALA A 49 -28.51 -13.98 -18.20
C ALA A 49 -27.36 -14.62 -19.01
N PHE A 50 -26.42 -13.80 -19.49
CA PHE A 50 -25.20 -14.24 -20.16
C PHE A 50 -24.29 -15.06 -19.23
N ALA A 51 -24.06 -14.61 -18.00
CA ALA A 51 -23.25 -15.34 -17.03
C ALA A 51 -23.87 -16.70 -16.64
N THR A 52 -25.19 -16.77 -16.49
CA THR A 52 -25.91 -18.04 -16.25
C THR A 52 -25.79 -18.96 -17.45
N ALA A 53 -25.99 -18.47 -18.67
CA ALA A 53 -25.87 -19.26 -19.89
C ALA A 53 -24.44 -19.79 -20.10
N GLU A 54 -23.41 -18.98 -19.83
CA GLU A 54 -22.01 -19.44 -19.89
C GLU A 54 -21.68 -20.42 -18.76
N LEU A 55 -22.18 -20.21 -17.54
CA LEU A 55 -22.00 -21.16 -16.44
C LEU A 55 -22.63 -22.54 -16.74
N GLU A 56 -23.82 -22.55 -17.34
CA GLU A 56 -24.48 -23.78 -17.79
C GLU A 56 -23.68 -24.49 -18.88
N LYS A 57 -23.08 -23.75 -19.82
CA LYS A 57 -22.17 -24.32 -20.85
C LYS A 57 -20.88 -24.87 -20.26
N MET A 58 -20.31 -24.22 -19.24
CA MET A 58 -19.08 -24.66 -18.58
C MET A 58 -19.29 -25.96 -17.79
N GLY A 59 -20.49 -26.16 -17.22
CA GLY A 59 -20.83 -27.37 -16.50
C GLY A 59 -20.12 -27.50 -15.14
N PRO A 60 -20.14 -28.68 -14.50
CA PRO A 60 -19.56 -28.87 -13.18
C PRO A 60 -18.02 -28.79 -13.20
N MET A 61 -17.42 -28.20 -12.16
CA MET A 61 -15.97 -28.08 -12.05
C MET A 61 -15.25 -29.41 -12.29
N SER A 62 -14.32 -29.35 -13.24
CA SER A 62 -13.40 -30.42 -13.58
C SER A 62 -12.50 -30.77 -12.40
N ARG A 63 -11.88 -31.95 -12.49
CA ARG A 63 -10.91 -32.41 -11.49
C ARG A 63 -9.70 -31.47 -11.40
N GLN A 64 -9.31 -30.84 -12.52
CA GLN A 64 -8.18 -29.91 -12.57
C GLN A 64 -8.49 -28.59 -11.89
N GLU A 65 -9.69 -28.03 -12.08
CA GLU A 65 -10.12 -26.80 -11.40
C GLU A 65 -10.22 -27.00 -9.88
N LYS A 66 -10.69 -28.18 -9.44
CA LYS A 66 -10.72 -28.54 -8.02
C LYS A 66 -9.32 -28.64 -7.42
N ILE A 67 -8.36 -29.20 -8.17
CA ILE A 67 -6.95 -29.25 -7.75
C ILE A 67 -6.37 -27.83 -7.66
N LEU A 68 -6.61 -26.97 -8.64
CA LEU A 68 -6.17 -25.57 -8.63
C LEU A 68 -6.76 -24.80 -7.43
N LEU A 69 -8.06 -24.96 -7.17
CA LEU A 69 -8.73 -24.37 -6.01
C LEU A 69 -8.11 -24.84 -4.70
N ALA A 70 -7.83 -26.14 -4.56
CA ALA A 70 -7.18 -26.69 -3.37
C ALA A 70 -5.76 -26.11 -3.17
N VAL A 71 -4.98 -25.96 -4.24
CA VAL A 71 -3.65 -25.34 -4.20
C VAL A 71 -3.77 -23.87 -3.79
N PHE A 72 -4.70 -23.11 -4.39
CA PHE A 72 -4.93 -21.71 -4.08
C PHE A 72 -5.30 -21.50 -2.60
N VAL A 73 -6.27 -22.26 -2.09
CA VAL A 73 -6.68 -22.22 -0.67
C VAL A 73 -5.51 -22.61 0.25
N SER A 74 -4.70 -23.60 -0.12
CA SER A 74 -3.54 -24.00 0.66
C SER A 74 -2.47 -22.90 0.74
N VAL A 75 -2.21 -22.20 -0.37
CA VAL A 75 -1.26 -21.07 -0.40
C VAL A 75 -1.79 -19.89 0.42
N CYS A 76 -3.08 -19.54 0.29
CA CYS A 76 -3.71 -18.52 1.12
C CYS A 76 -3.69 -18.87 2.61
N GLY A 77 -3.91 -20.15 2.94
CA GLY A 77 -3.79 -20.67 4.31
C GLY A 77 -2.36 -20.55 4.85
N ALA A 78 -1.37 -20.98 4.07
CA ALA A 78 0.04 -20.89 4.44
C ALA A 78 0.48 -19.42 4.66
N TRP A 79 0.02 -18.50 3.81
CA TRP A 79 0.25 -17.06 3.98
C TRP A 79 -0.45 -16.50 5.22
N ALA A 80 -1.68 -16.92 5.52
CA ALA A 80 -2.37 -16.49 6.73
C ALA A 80 -1.65 -16.96 8.01
N THR A 81 -0.95 -18.09 7.97
CA THR A 81 -0.13 -18.63 9.07
C THR A 81 1.35 -18.21 9.03
N SER A 82 1.75 -17.38 8.07
CA SER A 82 3.15 -16.97 7.87
C SER A 82 3.78 -16.25 9.08
N SER A 83 2.93 -15.65 9.94
CA SER A 83 3.31 -15.03 11.21
C SER A 83 3.84 -16.03 12.24
N TRP A 84 3.63 -17.33 12.05
CA TRP A 84 4.16 -18.40 12.92
C TRP A 84 5.43 -19.05 12.35
N THR A 85 5.73 -18.88 11.06
CA THR A 85 6.84 -19.57 10.37
C THR A 85 8.13 -18.76 10.29
N GLY A 86 8.14 -17.49 10.71
CA GLY A 86 9.37 -16.72 11.00
C GLY A 86 10.36 -16.54 9.83
N LEU A 87 9.93 -16.71 8.58
CA LEU A 87 10.80 -16.58 7.42
C LEU A 87 10.93 -15.11 7.00
N ASP A 88 12.05 -14.52 7.41
CA ASP A 88 12.48 -13.19 7.04
C ASP A 88 13.45 -13.29 5.85
N ILE A 89 13.14 -12.60 4.77
CA ILE A 89 14.02 -12.48 3.61
C ILE A 89 14.21 -11.00 3.39
N THR A 90 15.37 -10.46 3.76
CA THR A 90 16.13 -9.50 2.93
C THR A 90 17.33 -8.90 3.66
N VAL A 91 18.42 -8.77 2.90
CA VAL A 91 19.56 -7.91 3.18
C VAL A 91 19.38 -6.62 2.39
N ALA A 92 19.70 -5.48 2.98
CA ALA A 92 19.92 -4.25 2.24
C ALA A 92 21.13 -3.51 2.83
N ALA A 93 22.17 -3.36 2.01
CA ALA A 93 23.21 -2.37 2.18
C ALA A 93 23.07 -1.40 0.99
N VAL A 94 23.15 -0.08 1.26
CA VAL A 94 23.34 1.08 0.37
C VAL A 94 22.40 2.28 0.64
N THR A 95 21.39 2.17 1.50
CA THR A 95 20.38 3.23 1.66
C THR A 95 20.49 4.14 2.89
N GLU A 96 21.34 3.79 3.85
CA GLU A 96 21.54 4.59 5.07
C GLU A 96 22.15 5.97 4.76
N ALA A 97 23.08 6.05 3.81
CA ALA A 97 23.79 7.29 3.46
C ALA A 97 22.90 8.34 2.79
N PHE A 98 21.93 7.94 1.96
CA PHE A 98 21.00 8.87 1.31
C PHE A 98 20.06 9.50 2.34
N ALA A 99 19.50 8.68 3.22
CA ALA A 99 18.52 9.14 4.19
C ALA A 99 19.16 9.94 5.35
N GLN A 100 20.41 9.64 5.73
CA GLN A 100 21.18 10.51 6.64
C GLN A 100 21.46 11.89 6.02
N ARG A 101 21.87 11.95 4.75
CA ARG A 101 22.10 13.22 4.03
C ARG A 101 20.83 14.03 3.84
N PHE A 102 19.72 13.37 3.52
CA PHE A 102 18.43 14.02 3.35
C PHE A 102 17.85 14.51 4.70
N GLY A 103 18.02 13.73 5.76
CA GLY A 103 17.66 14.12 7.13
C GLY A 103 18.44 15.34 7.63
N ALA A 104 19.72 15.46 7.27
CA ALA A 104 20.54 16.62 7.58
C ALA A 104 20.03 17.92 6.92
N MET A 105 19.45 17.84 5.72
CA MET A 105 18.87 19.00 5.02
C MET A 105 17.56 19.50 5.66
N LEU A 106 16.84 18.63 6.38
CA LEU A 106 15.55 18.93 7.01
C LEU A 106 15.62 19.09 8.53
N GLY A 107 16.83 19.05 9.11
CA GLY A 107 17.04 19.02 10.57
C GLY A 107 16.54 20.23 11.34
N GLY A 108 16.24 21.35 10.67
CA GLY A 108 15.66 22.56 11.28
C GLY A 108 14.14 22.50 11.48
N LEU A 109 13.46 21.50 10.94
CA LEU A 109 12.01 21.39 11.05
C LEU A 109 11.56 20.79 12.39
N GLU A 110 10.42 21.29 12.88
CA GLU A 110 9.65 20.63 13.94
C GLU A 110 9.22 19.23 13.49
N TRP A 111 9.03 18.33 14.45
CA TRP A 111 8.81 16.90 14.18
C TRP A 111 7.63 16.64 13.23
N PHE A 112 6.55 17.44 13.32
CA PHE A 112 5.37 17.27 12.47
C PHE A 112 5.61 17.72 11.03
N ALA A 113 6.29 18.86 10.84
CA ALA A 113 6.67 19.35 9.52
C ALA A 113 7.69 18.41 8.86
N LEU A 114 8.62 17.87 9.65
CA LEU A 114 9.56 16.85 9.22
C LEU A 114 8.85 15.56 8.81
N LEU A 115 7.84 15.10 9.56
CA LEU A 115 7.04 13.93 9.23
C LEU A 115 6.32 14.13 7.90
N ALA A 116 5.66 15.28 7.71
CA ALA A 116 4.97 15.59 6.46
C ALA A 116 5.92 15.58 5.25
N ALA A 117 7.08 16.24 5.37
CA ALA A 117 8.08 16.26 4.32
C ALA A 117 8.65 14.86 4.03
N ALA A 118 8.97 14.10 5.08
CA ALA A 118 9.49 12.74 4.96
C ALA A 118 8.48 11.80 4.30
N LEU A 119 7.18 11.91 4.64
CA LEU A 119 6.14 11.10 4.01
C LEU A 119 5.94 11.43 2.54
N LEU A 120 5.99 12.70 2.15
CA LEU A 120 5.91 13.09 0.73
C LEU A 120 7.09 12.52 -0.05
N VAL A 121 8.31 12.68 0.48
CA VAL A 121 9.53 12.20 -0.15
C VAL A 121 9.52 10.68 -0.25
N PHE A 122 9.19 9.99 0.85
CA PHE A 122 9.07 8.55 0.87
C PHE A 122 8.01 8.05 -0.12
N TYR A 123 6.80 8.61 -0.09
CA TYR A 123 5.72 8.18 -0.97
C TYR A 123 6.11 8.30 -2.45
N TYR A 124 6.71 9.43 -2.85
CA TYR A 124 7.10 9.66 -4.24
C TYR A 124 8.45 9.06 -4.63
N ALA A 125 9.33 8.75 -3.69
CA ALA A 125 10.54 7.98 -3.96
C ALA A 125 10.20 6.63 -4.60
N HIS A 126 9.02 6.08 -4.33
CA HIS A 126 8.55 4.84 -4.94
C HIS A 126 8.48 4.87 -6.48
N TYR A 127 8.45 6.04 -7.14
CA TYR A 127 8.66 6.13 -8.59
C TYR A 127 10.00 5.50 -9.02
N LEU A 128 10.99 5.47 -8.15
CA LEU A 128 12.32 4.90 -8.39
C LEU A 128 12.44 3.42 -7.98
N PHE A 129 11.40 2.84 -7.37
CA PHE A 129 11.43 1.46 -6.88
C PHE A 129 10.43 0.57 -7.62
N ALA A 130 10.85 -0.64 -7.95
CA ALA A 130 9.96 -1.69 -8.47
C ALA A 130 9.38 -2.60 -7.37
N SER A 131 9.68 -2.32 -6.09
CA SER A 131 9.27 -3.14 -4.96
C SER A 131 8.99 -2.30 -3.73
N ILE A 132 7.82 -2.50 -3.12
CA ILE A 132 7.45 -1.90 -1.81
C ILE A 132 8.40 -2.38 -0.71
N THR A 133 8.78 -3.66 -0.73
CA THR A 133 9.69 -4.22 0.28
C THR A 133 11.06 -3.55 0.18
N ALA A 134 11.64 -3.48 -1.02
CA ALA A 134 12.93 -2.79 -1.22
C ALA A 134 12.86 -1.32 -0.80
N HIS A 135 11.75 -0.65 -1.11
CA HIS A 135 11.50 0.73 -0.72
C HIS A 135 11.43 0.92 0.81
N LEU A 136 10.72 0.04 1.53
CA LEU A 136 10.68 0.05 3.00
C LEU A 136 12.05 -0.22 3.61
N LEU A 137 12.76 -1.25 3.16
CA LEU A 137 14.11 -1.55 3.65
C LEU A 137 15.08 -0.37 3.43
N ALA A 138 14.87 0.34 2.31
CA ALA A 138 15.70 1.48 1.94
C ALA A 138 15.51 2.66 2.91
N LEU A 139 14.27 3.11 3.06
CA LEU A 139 13.99 4.43 3.60
C LEU A 139 13.35 4.42 4.98
N TYR A 140 12.78 3.29 5.42
CA TYR A 140 12.02 3.22 6.67
C TYR A 140 12.88 3.49 7.91
N ALA A 141 13.94 2.70 8.10
CA ALA A 141 14.80 2.79 9.27
C ALA A 141 15.42 4.20 9.47
N PRO A 142 15.99 4.85 8.44
CA PRO A 142 16.59 6.16 8.65
C PRO A 142 15.58 7.29 8.87
N PHE A 143 14.41 7.28 8.21
CA PHE A 143 13.36 8.26 8.52
C PHE A 143 12.78 8.06 9.92
N LEU A 144 12.59 6.80 10.34
CA LEU A 144 12.17 6.47 11.69
C LEU A 144 13.17 6.99 12.74
N ALA A 145 14.47 6.77 12.52
CA ALA A 145 15.52 7.25 13.42
C ALA A 145 15.52 8.78 13.54
N LEU A 146 15.43 9.47 12.41
CA LEU A 146 15.42 10.93 12.35
C LEU A 146 14.21 11.52 13.10
N LEU A 147 13.03 10.96 12.89
CA LEU A 147 11.79 11.43 13.53
C LEU A 147 11.74 11.08 15.02
N ALA A 148 12.24 9.90 15.40
CA ALA A 148 12.39 9.51 16.79
C ALA A 148 13.34 10.46 17.55
N ALA A 149 14.46 10.85 16.93
CA ALA A 149 15.40 11.81 17.51
C ALA A 149 14.79 13.21 17.73
N LYS A 150 13.74 13.55 16.98
CA LYS A 150 12.95 14.79 17.13
C LYS A 150 11.76 14.66 18.08
N GLY A 151 11.58 13.51 18.73
CA GLY A 151 10.50 13.27 19.69
C GLY A 151 9.14 13.00 19.03
N ALA A 152 9.10 12.64 17.75
CA ALA A 152 7.85 12.26 17.10
C ALA A 152 7.27 10.99 17.75
N PRO A 153 5.93 10.92 17.98
CA PRO A 153 5.31 9.71 18.50
C PRO A 153 5.57 8.51 17.59
N LEU A 154 6.23 7.47 18.12
CA LEU A 154 6.67 6.33 17.32
C LEU A 154 5.51 5.61 16.63
N GLY A 155 4.35 5.49 17.29
CA GLY A 155 3.17 4.87 16.69
C GLY A 155 2.73 5.58 15.41
N LEU A 156 2.63 6.91 15.44
CA LEU A 156 2.33 7.71 14.25
C LEU A 156 3.35 7.47 13.14
N VAL A 157 4.65 7.54 13.46
CA VAL A 157 5.71 7.39 12.45
C VAL A 157 5.66 6.00 11.82
N VAL A 158 5.64 4.95 12.65
CA VAL A 158 5.64 3.55 12.23
C VAL A 158 4.46 3.23 11.32
N PHE A 159 3.23 3.57 11.76
CA PHE A 159 2.03 3.30 10.97
C PHE A 159 1.94 4.20 9.72
N SER A 160 2.42 5.44 9.77
CA SER A 160 2.47 6.32 8.59
C SER A 160 3.30 5.69 7.48
N PHE A 161 4.57 5.37 7.74
CA PHE A 161 5.45 4.82 6.70
C PHE A 161 4.97 3.45 6.20
N ALA A 162 4.47 2.60 7.10
CA ALA A 162 3.99 1.29 6.71
C ALA A 162 2.74 1.38 5.83
N CYS A 163 1.77 2.23 6.16
CA CYS A 163 0.58 2.43 5.33
C CYS A 163 0.92 3.13 4.01
N PHE A 164 1.73 4.20 4.04
CA PHE A 164 2.04 5.00 2.85
C PHE A 164 2.86 4.21 1.82
N ALA A 165 3.70 3.26 2.26
CA ALA A 165 4.41 2.35 1.36
C ALA A 165 3.47 1.46 0.54
N ASN A 166 2.36 1.04 1.13
CA ASN A 166 1.35 0.23 0.45
C ASN A 166 0.48 1.10 -0.48
N LEU A 167 0.15 2.31 -0.04
CA LEU A 167 -0.65 3.25 -0.82
C LEU A 167 0.06 3.76 -2.07
N SER A 168 1.41 3.73 -2.12
CA SER A 168 2.18 4.14 -3.30
C SER A 168 2.19 3.08 -4.43
N ALA A 169 1.63 1.90 -4.21
CA ALA A 169 1.58 0.79 -5.18
C ALA A 169 1.02 1.18 -6.56
N GLY A 170 0.09 2.14 -6.60
CA GLY A 170 -0.60 2.58 -7.81
C GLY A 170 0.13 3.65 -8.63
N LEU A 171 1.30 4.14 -8.19
CA LEU A 171 2.01 5.23 -8.86
C LEU A 171 2.56 4.84 -10.24
N THR A 172 3.14 3.65 -10.36
CA THR A 172 3.79 3.19 -11.58
C THR A 172 3.25 1.84 -12.00
N ASN A 173 3.36 1.55 -13.29
CA ASN A 173 2.99 0.26 -13.87
C ASN A 173 3.95 -0.88 -13.48
N TYR A 174 5.00 -0.61 -12.70
CA TYR A 174 6.02 -1.58 -12.27
C TYR A 174 6.30 -1.59 -10.75
N GLY A 175 5.68 -0.69 -9.97
CA GLY A 175 6.03 -0.48 -8.55
C GLY A 175 5.73 -1.67 -7.64
N THR A 176 4.86 -2.58 -8.10
CA THR A 176 4.53 -3.83 -7.43
C THR A 176 4.38 -4.96 -8.44
N THR A 177 4.47 -6.21 -7.98
CA THR A 177 4.27 -7.42 -8.81
C THR A 177 2.96 -7.43 -9.62
N PRO A 178 1.78 -7.08 -9.08
CA PRO A 178 0.55 -7.08 -9.88
C PRO A 178 0.49 -5.99 -10.95
N SER A 179 1.11 -4.82 -10.74
CA SER A 179 1.04 -3.68 -11.68
C SER A 179 1.46 -4.06 -13.12
N PRO A 180 2.63 -4.69 -13.38
CA PRO A 180 3.04 -5.07 -14.73
C PRO A 180 2.18 -6.18 -15.31
N MET A 181 1.61 -7.07 -14.47
CA MET A 181 0.69 -8.13 -14.94
C MET A 181 -0.60 -7.54 -15.52
N TYR A 182 -1.16 -6.52 -14.86
CA TYR A 182 -2.33 -5.79 -15.37
C TYR A 182 -1.97 -4.91 -16.57
N TYR A 183 -0.85 -4.19 -16.51
CA TYR A 183 -0.42 -3.31 -17.59
C TYR A 183 -0.11 -4.07 -18.88
N ALA A 184 0.46 -5.28 -18.78
CA ALA A 184 0.76 -6.14 -19.92
C ALA A 184 -0.48 -6.58 -20.73
N GLN A 185 -1.69 -6.49 -20.15
CA GLN A 185 -2.93 -6.80 -20.87
C GLN A 185 -3.28 -5.77 -21.97
N GLY A 186 -2.64 -4.59 -21.96
CA GLY A 186 -2.85 -3.55 -22.98
C GLY A 186 -4.18 -2.78 -22.86
N TYR A 187 -4.99 -3.03 -21.83
CA TYR A 187 -6.26 -2.32 -21.61
C TYR A 187 -6.11 -0.87 -21.16
N VAL A 188 -4.97 -0.48 -20.59
CA VAL A 188 -4.73 0.86 -20.03
C VAL A 188 -3.46 1.45 -20.64
N ALA A 189 -3.57 2.63 -21.24
CA ALA A 189 -2.41 3.31 -21.81
C ALA A 189 -1.46 3.81 -20.71
N PHE A 190 -0.15 3.87 -21.02
CA PHE A 190 0.88 4.38 -20.11
C PHE A 190 0.51 5.72 -19.47
N ARG A 191 0.07 6.67 -20.30
CA ARG A 191 -0.30 8.02 -19.87
C ARG A 191 -1.46 8.00 -18.86
N ASP A 192 -2.47 7.17 -19.09
CA ASP A 192 -3.65 7.09 -18.24
C ASP A 192 -3.31 6.42 -16.91
N TRP A 193 -2.49 5.37 -16.93
CA TRP A 193 -1.99 4.74 -15.71
C TRP A 193 -1.30 5.74 -14.79
N TRP A 194 -0.35 6.50 -15.35
CA TRP A 194 0.45 7.46 -14.57
C TRP A 194 -0.37 8.67 -14.13
N ARG A 195 -1.26 9.18 -14.99
CA ARG A 195 -2.15 10.29 -14.62
C ARG A 195 -3.12 9.89 -13.52
N VAL A 196 -3.79 8.74 -13.65
CA VAL A 196 -4.73 8.25 -12.63
C VAL A 196 -3.99 7.91 -11.35
N GLY A 197 -2.83 7.23 -11.45
CA GLY A 197 -1.97 6.92 -10.30
C GLY A 197 -1.56 8.16 -9.51
N PHE A 198 -1.14 9.23 -10.19
CA PHE A 198 -0.80 10.51 -9.56
C PHE A 198 -2.00 11.20 -8.91
N VAL A 199 -3.20 11.18 -9.52
CA VAL A 199 -4.37 11.78 -8.88
C VAL A 199 -4.81 10.98 -7.65
N VAL A 200 -4.80 9.64 -7.76
CA VAL A 200 -5.11 8.74 -6.63
C VAL A 200 -4.10 8.92 -5.50
N SER A 201 -2.81 9.17 -5.79
CA SER A 201 -1.83 9.44 -4.74
C SER A 201 -2.14 10.71 -3.95
N LEU A 202 -2.60 11.77 -4.60
CA LEU A 202 -3.02 12.99 -3.90
C LEU A 202 -4.22 12.71 -2.98
N CYS A 203 -5.18 11.90 -3.44
CA CYS A 203 -6.31 11.47 -2.61
C CYS A 203 -5.86 10.63 -1.41
N HIS A 204 -4.93 9.69 -1.59
CA HIS A 204 -4.38 8.90 -0.50
C HIS A 204 -3.63 9.77 0.52
N LEU A 205 -2.74 10.65 0.06
CA LEU A 205 -1.98 11.55 0.92
C LEU A 205 -2.91 12.45 1.74
N ALA A 206 -3.93 13.03 1.10
CA ALA A 206 -4.92 13.87 1.78
C ALA A 206 -5.77 13.06 2.78
N LEU A 207 -6.31 11.91 2.39
CA LEU A 207 -7.18 11.09 3.23
C LEU A 207 -6.43 10.53 4.45
N TRP A 208 -5.29 9.88 4.21
CA TRP A 208 -4.53 9.22 5.27
C TRP A 208 -3.78 10.24 6.15
N GLY A 209 -3.32 11.35 5.57
CA GLY A 209 -2.71 12.46 6.32
C GLY A 209 -3.70 13.29 7.13
N SER A 210 -5.02 13.17 6.90
CA SER A 210 -6.06 13.86 7.67
C SER A 210 -6.89 12.89 8.51
N VAL A 211 -7.81 12.15 7.88
CA VAL A 211 -8.71 11.19 8.52
C VAL A 211 -7.91 10.08 9.21
N GLY A 212 -6.86 9.58 8.56
CA GLY A 212 -5.98 8.56 9.16
C GLY A 212 -5.30 9.07 10.42
N PHE A 213 -4.66 10.24 10.36
CA PHE A 213 -3.96 10.83 11.51
C PHE A 213 -4.93 11.19 12.64
N ALA A 214 -6.11 11.73 12.33
CA ALA A 214 -7.15 12.00 13.32
C ALA A 214 -7.65 10.71 13.98
N TRP A 215 -7.90 9.66 13.20
CA TRP A 215 -8.29 8.35 13.72
C TRP A 215 -7.22 7.77 14.63
N TRP A 216 -5.95 7.81 14.23
CA TRP A 216 -4.83 7.31 15.03
C TRP A 216 -4.68 8.04 16.36
N LYS A 217 -5.00 9.34 16.39
CA LYS A 217 -5.04 10.11 17.63
C LYS A 217 -6.19 9.65 18.54
N LEU A 218 -7.36 9.35 17.97
CA LEU A 218 -8.52 8.85 18.72
C LEU A 218 -8.28 7.47 19.35
N ILE A 219 -7.56 6.58 18.66
CA ILE A 219 -7.23 5.24 19.18
C ILE A 219 -5.94 5.22 20.04
N GLY A 220 -5.35 6.39 20.31
CA GLY A 220 -4.19 6.51 21.20
C GLY A 220 -2.86 6.02 20.62
N LEU A 221 -2.70 6.00 19.29
CA LEU A 221 -1.42 5.70 18.66
C LEU A 221 -0.42 6.86 18.75
N TRP A 222 -0.91 8.07 18.98
CA TRP A 222 -0.11 9.29 19.16
C TRP A 222 -0.89 10.44 19.77
#